data_AF-A0A844CGS6-F1
#
_entry.id   AF-A0A844CGS6-F1
#
_cell.length_a   1.000
_cell.length_b   1.000
_cell.length_c   1.000
_cell.angle_alpha   90.00
_cell.angle_beta   90.00
_cell.angle_gamma   90.00
#
_symmetry.space_group_name_H-M   'P 1'
#
loop_
_entity.id
_entity.type
_entity.pdbx_description
1 polymer ?
#
loop_
_entity_poly.entity_id
_entity_poly.type
_entity_poly.pdbx_seq_one_letter_code
_entity_poly.pdbx_strand_id
1 'polypeptide(L)'
;MKSKWILGAVALTASVAAILVIQLSFFSTPPFVSGAQERLESYLSYSYGPQHCSSVEDTDEGWKISCDANDGKQSFVYIVHDAKEAPYGFFLTAINDAARATYDVDLLSFLDIRINS
;
A
#
# COMPACT_ATOMS: atom_id res chain seq x y z
N MET A 1 65.21 3.88 -11.15
CA MET A 1 65.47 4.27 -9.74
C MET A 1 64.52 5.41 -9.36
N LYS A 2 63.81 5.28 -8.22
CA LYS A 2 63.15 6.32 -7.38
C LYS A 2 61.88 6.97 -7.98
N SER A 3 60.67 6.54 -7.59
CA SER A 3 59.85 6.99 -6.42
C SER A 3 59.37 8.46 -6.58
N LYS A 4 58.10 8.83 -6.44
CA LYS A 4 57.20 8.68 -5.29
C LYS A 4 55.75 9.00 -5.70
N TRP A 5 54.85 8.38 -4.94
CA TRP A 5 53.40 8.53 -4.88
C TRP A 5 53.00 9.91 -4.35
N ILE A 6 51.92 10.48 -4.87
CA ILE A 6 51.10 11.45 -4.12
C ILE A 6 49.64 11.06 -4.27
N LEU A 7 49.04 10.72 -3.13
CA LEU A 7 47.63 10.45 -2.94
C LEU A 7 46.81 11.71 -3.21
N GLY A 8 45.65 11.54 -3.82
CA GLY A 8 44.61 12.55 -3.90
C GLY A 8 43.25 11.86 -3.98
N ALA A 9 42.82 11.28 -2.85
CA ALA A 9 41.48 10.76 -2.68
C ALA A 9 40.49 11.93 -2.68
N VAL A 10 39.62 11.99 -3.68
CA VAL A 10 38.39 12.78 -3.62
C VAL A 10 37.23 11.79 -3.65
N ALA A 11 36.54 11.73 -2.53
CA ALA A 11 35.44 10.82 -2.27
C ALA A 11 34.33 10.97 -3.32
N LEU A 12 34.03 9.87 -3.99
CA LEU A 12 32.78 9.72 -4.75
C LEU A 12 31.65 9.60 -3.72
N THR A 13 30.99 10.70 -3.41
CA THR A 13 29.70 10.66 -2.71
C THR A 13 28.66 10.10 -3.67
N ALA A 14 28.42 8.79 -3.59
CA ALA A 14 27.28 8.16 -4.22
C ALA A 14 26.01 8.63 -3.50
N SER A 15 25.42 9.71 -3.98
CA SER A 15 24.05 10.07 -3.62
C SER A 15 23.14 9.00 -4.20
N VAL A 16 22.66 8.09 -3.36
CA VAL A 16 21.56 7.19 -3.72
C VAL A 16 20.31 8.05 -3.77
N ALA A 17 20.04 8.65 -4.93
CA ALA A 17 18.75 9.25 -5.20
C ALA A 17 17.74 8.12 -5.30
N ALA A 18 16.92 7.93 -4.27
CA ALA A 18 15.73 7.10 -4.36
C ALA A 18 14.81 7.77 -5.39
N ILE A 19 14.78 7.22 -6.61
CA ILE A 19 13.87 7.68 -7.66
C ILE A 19 12.48 7.14 -7.27
N LEU A 20 11.67 7.98 -6.64
CA LEU A 20 10.25 7.72 -6.45
C LEU A 20 9.59 7.85 -7.84
N VAL A 21 9.40 6.72 -8.52
CA VAL A 21 8.69 6.72 -9.81
C VAL A 21 7.19 6.86 -9.50
N ILE A 22 6.71 8.10 -9.46
CA ILE A 22 5.27 8.39 -9.42
C ILE A 22 4.76 8.18 -10.85
N GLN A 23 4.25 6.98 -11.13
CA GLN A 23 3.51 6.70 -12.37
C GLN A 23 2.17 7.44 -12.31
N LEU A 24 2.10 8.63 -12.91
CA LEU A 24 0.85 9.37 -13.09
C LEU A 24 0.03 8.74 -14.22
N SER A 25 -0.66 7.65 -13.91
CA SER A 25 -1.72 7.10 -14.76
C SER A 25 -2.97 7.97 -14.61
N PHE A 26 -3.34 8.68 -15.68
CA PHE A 26 -4.49 9.62 -15.73
C PHE A 26 -5.88 8.95 -15.72
N PHE A 27 -5.98 7.68 -15.34
CA PHE A 27 -7.27 7.09 -15.00
C PHE A 27 -7.59 7.50 -13.56
N SER A 28 -8.55 8.41 -13.40
CA SER A 28 -8.98 8.83 -12.07
C SER A 28 -9.59 7.62 -11.35
N THR A 29 -8.90 7.11 -10.35
CA THR A 29 -9.41 6.10 -9.43
C THR A 29 -10.82 6.50 -8.96
N PRO A 30 -11.82 5.61 -9.05
CA PRO A 30 -13.19 5.93 -8.63
C PRO A 30 -13.25 6.38 -7.16
N PRO A 31 -14.17 7.29 -6.78
CA PRO A 31 -14.24 7.81 -5.42
C PRO A 31 -14.42 6.75 -4.32
N PHE A 32 -15.13 5.66 -4.62
CA PHE A 32 -15.29 4.56 -3.66
C PHE A 32 -13.98 3.81 -3.40
N VAL A 33 -13.10 3.73 -4.41
CA VAL A 33 -11.78 3.07 -4.30
C VAL A 33 -10.80 3.97 -3.55
N SER A 34 -10.73 5.26 -3.90
CA SER A 34 -9.87 6.21 -3.17
C SER A 34 -10.31 6.34 -1.71
N GLY A 35 -11.62 6.40 -1.47
CA GLY A 35 -12.19 6.44 -0.12
C GLY A 35 -11.93 5.17 0.70
N ALA A 36 -11.86 4.01 0.05
CA ALA A 36 -11.46 2.75 0.68
C ALA A 36 -9.96 2.74 0.99
N GLN A 37 -9.11 3.21 0.06
CA GLN A 37 -7.66 3.28 0.24
C GLN A 37 -7.28 4.18 1.42
N GLU A 38 -7.83 5.38 1.50
CA GLU A 38 -7.55 6.33 2.59
C GLU A 38 -7.94 5.75 3.97
N ARG A 39 -9.09 5.06 4.05
CA ARG A 39 -9.56 4.42 5.29
C ARG A 39 -8.69 3.25 5.69
N LEU A 40 -8.37 2.36 4.75
CA LEU A 40 -7.46 1.25 4.99
C LEU A 40 -6.10 1.75 5.47
N GLU A 41 -5.54 2.76 4.80
CA GLU A 41 -4.25 3.34 5.20
C GLU A 41 -4.29 3.89 6.63
N SER A 42 -5.33 4.67 6.95
CA SER A 42 -5.51 5.23 8.29
C SER A 42 -5.70 4.15 9.36
N TYR A 43 -6.56 3.16 9.13
CA TYR A 43 -6.95 2.18 10.15
C TYR A 43 -5.89 1.11 10.36
N LEU A 44 -5.25 0.64 9.29
CA LEU A 44 -4.10 -0.24 9.43
C LEU A 44 -2.92 0.49 10.07
N SER A 45 -2.70 1.78 9.76
CA SER A 45 -1.64 2.55 10.42
C SER A 45 -1.85 2.65 11.93
N TYR A 46 -3.12 2.68 12.38
CA TYR A 46 -3.46 2.66 13.80
C TYR A 46 -3.10 1.33 14.48
N SER A 47 -3.44 0.18 13.88
CA SER A 47 -3.24 -1.13 14.51
C SER A 47 -1.88 -1.79 14.23
N TYR A 48 -1.27 -1.52 13.07
CA TYR A 48 -0.06 -2.18 12.58
C TYR A 48 1.13 -1.24 12.37
N GLY A 49 0.95 0.07 12.57
CA GLY A 49 1.97 1.09 12.37
C GLY A 49 2.06 1.60 10.93
N PRO A 50 2.96 2.56 10.65
CA PRO A 50 3.00 3.26 9.37
C PRO A 50 3.10 2.32 8.17
N GLN A 51 2.28 2.57 7.17
CA GLN A 51 2.22 1.81 5.93
C GLN A 51 1.75 2.68 4.77
N HIS A 52 1.93 2.20 3.55
CA HIS A 52 1.47 2.89 2.34
C HIS A 52 0.50 2.00 1.57
N CYS A 53 -0.66 2.56 1.19
CA CYS A 53 -1.64 1.85 0.37
C CYS A 53 -1.61 2.35 -1.08
N SER A 54 -1.77 1.42 -2.01
CA SER A 54 -1.92 1.69 -3.44
C SER A 54 -3.11 0.92 -4.00
N SER A 55 -3.73 1.47 -5.05
CA SER A 55 -4.84 0.85 -5.76
C SER A 55 -4.48 0.58 -7.21
N VAL A 56 -4.90 -0.58 -7.72
CA VAL A 56 -4.75 -0.98 -9.12
C VAL A 56 -6.06 -1.58 -9.62
N GLU A 57 -6.45 -1.24 -10.83
CA GLU A 57 -7.57 -1.89 -11.51
C GLU A 57 -7.11 -3.26 -12.03
N ASP A 58 -7.73 -4.32 -11.53
CA ASP A 58 -7.55 -5.69 -11.98
C ASP A 58 -8.69 -6.04 -12.95
N THR A 59 -8.35 -6.55 -14.14
CA THR A 59 -9.33 -6.76 -15.21
C THR A 59 -10.35 -7.85 -14.90
N ASP A 60 -10.00 -8.79 -14.00
CA ASP A 60 -10.85 -9.94 -13.68
C ASP A 60 -11.54 -9.80 -12.32
N GLU A 61 -10.87 -9.14 -11.36
CA GLU A 61 -11.32 -9.06 -9.96
C GLU A 61 -11.81 -7.66 -9.54
N GLY A 62 -11.70 -6.66 -10.42
CA GLY A 62 -12.06 -5.27 -10.11
C GLY A 62 -10.92 -4.51 -9.42
N TRP A 63 -11.23 -3.56 -8.56
CA TRP A 63 -10.18 -2.75 -7.93
C TRP A 63 -9.52 -3.48 -6.76
N LYS A 64 -8.19 -3.59 -6.81
CA LYS A 64 -7.38 -4.19 -5.75
C LYS A 64 -6.63 -3.11 -5.00
N ILE A 65 -6.67 -3.16 -3.67
CA ILE A 65 -5.85 -2.32 -2.79
C ILE A 65 -4.80 -3.18 -2.11
N SER A 66 -3.54 -2.75 -2.18
CA SER A 66 -2.43 -3.35 -1.46
C SER A 66 -1.82 -2.32 -0.51
N CYS A 67 -1.69 -2.68 0.75
CA CYS A 67 -1.11 -1.85 1.79
C CYS A 67 0.15 -2.51 2.35
N ASP A 68 1.29 -1.88 2.17
CA ASP A 68 2.58 -2.43 2.56
C ASP A 68 3.07 -1.80 3.87
N ALA A 69 3.28 -2.64 4.87
CA ALA A 69 3.80 -2.32 6.19
C ALA A 69 5.21 -2.90 6.41
N ASN A 70 5.91 -2.40 7.43
CA ASN A 70 7.24 -2.89 7.82
C ASN A 70 8.24 -2.91 6.65
N ASP A 71 8.30 -1.82 5.88
CA ASP A 71 9.13 -1.69 4.67
C ASP A 71 8.87 -2.79 3.62
N GLY A 72 7.59 -3.18 3.45
CA GLY A 72 7.16 -4.20 2.47
C GLY A 72 7.31 -5.65 2.94
N LYS A 73 7.66 -5.89 4.21
CA LYS A 73 7.73 -7.25 4.78
C LYS A 73 6.35 -7.85 5.06
N GLN A 74 5.33 -7.01 5.17
CA GLN A 74 3.95 -7.42 5.36
C GLN A 74 3.09 -6.62 4.40
N SER A 75 2.23 -7.31 3.66
CA SER A 75 1.31 -6.67 2.72
C SER A 75 -0.10 -7.12 3.02
N PHE A 76 -1.04 -6.19 3.09
CA PHE A 76 -2.47 -6.47 3.26
C PHE A 76 -3.17 -6.24 1.92
N VAL A 77 -3.80 -7.27 1.37
CA VAL A 77 -4.39 -7.22 0.02
C VAL A 77 -5.90 -7.40 0.09
N TYR A 78 -6.63 -6.46 -0.51
CA TYR A 78 -8.08 -6.42 -0.53
C TYR A 78 -8.61 -6.20 -1.95
N ILE A 79 -9.75 -6.80 -2.28
CA ILE A 79 -10.60 -6.35 -3.40
C ILE A 79 -11.62 -5.35 -2.86
N VAL A 80 -11.84 -4.26 -3.59
CA VAL A 80 -12.83 -3.23 -3.28
C VAL A 80 -14.05 -3.40 -4.16
N HIS A 81 -15.22 -3.41 -3.55
CA HIS A 81 -16.49 -3.51 -4.24
C HIS A 81 -17.30 -2.22 -4.04
N ASP A 82 -17.82 -1.65 -5.13
CA ASP A 82 -18.82 -0.56 -5.05
C ASP A 82 -20.08 -1.11 -4.37
N ALA A 83 -20.47 -0.48 -3.27
CA ALA A 83 -21.65 -0.85 -2.52
C ALA A 83 -22.30 0.42 -1.97
N LYS A 84 -23.06 1.09 -2.82
CA LYS A 84 -23.72 2.38 -2.52
C LYS A 84 -24.60 2.38 -1.26
N GLU A 85 -25.08 1.21 -0.85
CA GLU A 85 -25.91 1.05 0.36
C GLU A 85 -25.08 0.81 1.63
N ALA A 86 -23.79 0.50 1.51
CA ALA A 86 -22.89 0.33 2.64
C ALA A 86 -22.54 1.69 3.28
N PRO A 87 -22.21 1.75 4.58
CA PRO A 87 -21.94 3.01 5.29
C PRO A 87 -20.86 3.89 4.65
N TYR A 88 -19.86 3.28 4.01
CA TYR A 88 -18.77 3.98 3.32
C TYR A 88 -18.88 3.94 1.80
N GLY A 89 -19.99 3.42 1.24
CA GLY A 89 -20.16 3.26 -0.20
C GLY A 89 -19.33 2.12 -0.81
N PHE A 90 -18.70 1.28 0.02
CA PHE A 90 -17.94 0.12 -0.40
C PHE A 90 -17.97 -0.99 0.66
N PHE A 91 -17.62 -2.21 0.25
CA PHE A 91 -17.16 -3.27 1.14
C PHE A 91 -15.85 -3.87 0.59
N LEU A 92 -15.14 -4.60 1.44
CA LEU A 92 -13.83 -5.16 1.11
C LEU A 92 -13.86 -6.69 1.15
N THR A 93 -13.11 -7.35 0.28
CA THR A 93 -12.83 -8.78 0.39
C THR A 93 -11.35 -8.99 0.67
N ALA A 94 -11.01 -9.67 1.77
CA ALA A 94 -9.64 -9.98 2.14
C ALA A 94 -9.06 -11.12 1.29
N ILE A 95 -7.90 -10.90 0.67
CA ILE A 95 -7.32 -11.82 -0.32
C ILE A 95 -6.21 -12.69 0.26
N ASN A 96 -5.37 -12.14 1.13
CA ASN A 96 -4.26 -12.87 1.76
C ASN A 96 -4.43 -13.02 3.27
N ASP A 97 -3.61 -13.87 3.90
CA ASP A 97 -3.73 -14.18 5.34
C ASP A 97 -3.59 -12.94 6.22
N ALA A 98 -2.70 -12.02 5.84
CA ALA A 98 -2.52 -10.76 6.54
C ALA A 98 -3.81 -9.93 6.52
N ALA A 99 -4.48 -9.80 5.37
CA ALA A 99 -5.77 -9.12 5.25
C ALA A 99 -6.91 -9.88 5.96
N ARG A 100 -6.90 -11.22 5.98
CA ARG A 100 -7.92 -11.99 6.72
C ARG A 100 -7.81 -11.76 8.23
N ALA A 101 -6.59 -11.60 8.72
CA ALA A 101 -6.34 -11.33 10.13
C ALA A 101 -6.88 -9.96 10.61
N THR A 102 -7.29 -9.06 9.70
CA THR A 102 -7.80 -7.73 10.06
C THR A 102 -9.31 -7.64 10.23
N TYR A 103 -10.05 -8.70 9.89
CA TYR A 103 -11.53 -8.73 9.85
C TYR A 103 -12.20 -8.21 11.14
N ASP A 104 -11.63 -8.50 12.31
CA ASP A 104 -12.19 -8.13 13.61
C ASP A 104 -11.21 -7.30 14.46
N VAL A 105 -10.33 -6.54 13.81
CA VAL A 105 -9.27 -5.77 14.49
C VAL A 105 -9.67 -4.31 14.61
N ASP A 106 -9.89 -3.83 15.83
CA ASP A 106 -10.06 -2.42 16.18
C ASP A 106 -10.94 -1.64 15.19
N LEU A 107 -10.35 -0.66 14.49
CA LEU A 107 -11.02 0.21 13.53
C LEU A 107 -11.36 -0.51 12.22
N LEU A 108 -10.65 -1.58 11.88
CA LEU A 108 -10.85 -2.35 10.65
C LEU A 108 -12.17 -3.13 10.68
N SER A 109 -12.67 -3.45 11.87
CA SER A 109 -14.01 -4.04 12.04
C SER A 109 -15.15 -3.15 11.53
N PHE A 110 -14.91 -1.84 11.33
CA PHE A 110 -15.88 -0.93 10.75
C PHE A 110 -15.90 -0.91 9.21
N LEU A 111 -14.95 -1.55 8.52
CA LEU A 111 -14.79 -1.45 7.06
C LEU A 111 -15.54 -2.51 6.23
N ASP A 112 -16.46 -3.30 6.84
CA ASP A 112 -17.14 -4.44 6.18
C ASP A 112 -16.15 -5.27 5.34
N ILE A 113 -15.09 -5.75 6.01
CA ILE A 113 -14.14 -6.68 5.42
C ILE A 113 -14.80 -8.04 5.40
N ARG A 114 -14.72 -8.76 4.29
CA ARG A 114 -15.27 -10.11 4.12
C ARG A 114 -14.14 -11.09 3.87
N ILE A 115 -14.21 -12.24 4.52
CA ILE A 115 -13.23 -13.30 4.33
C ILE A 115 -13.75 -14.23 3.22
N ASN A 116 -13.00 -14.35 2.12
CA ASN A 116 -13.26 -15.39 1.14
C ASN A 116 -12.66 -16.71 1.66
N SER A 117 -13.48 -17.75 1.80
CA SER A 117 -13.10 -19.07 2.36
C SER A 117 -12.67 -20.05 1.29
#